data_AF-A0A972PXD5-F1
#
_entry.id   AF-A0A972PXD5-F1
#
_cell.length_a   1.000
_cell.length_b   1.000
_cell.length_c   1.000
_cell.angle_alpha   90.00
_cell.angle_beta   90.00
_cell.angle_gamma   90.00
#
_symmetry.space_group_name_H-M   'P 1'
#
loop_
_entity.id
_entity.type
_entity.pdbx_description
1 polymer ?
#
loop_
_entity_poly.entity_id
_entity_poly.type
_entity_poly.pdbx_seq_one_letter_code
_entity_poly.pdbx_strand_id
1 'polypeptide(L)'
;MRRASSHGALGHAAIPVLCGLLLMALAAGAFLLGGCGEKKVSLEYEPRSDQALVTVSRGGGLPFPGDDLAPLFRLFGDGTFLALEEQGCGNMLVRGHLEQADVEDLLRRVAGAGFFDLEDEYADPDVYDATYRMIAVDLAETDKSVKVWMTRDVPAFDAAYDLILAYPLGETSEYVPERGYLVVVRYPLDEGGDRQQLDPGSEVYGLLPDAATLNRAADAHTAVALEGAAFARLKEYENSQESRGLYLRQADSVLVVYPVYEPRMADTPS
;
A
#
# COMPACT_ATOMS: atom_id res chain seq x y z
N MET A 1 0.78 73.18 72.23
CA MET A 1 0.50 71.86 72.85
C MET A 1 1.68 70.94 72.54
N ARG A 2 2.31 70.41 73.60
CA ARG A 2 3.18 69.21 73.73
C ARG A 2 4.30 69.02 72.67
N ARG A 3 5.57 69.28 73.03
CA ARG A 3 6.59 68.31 73.55
C ARG A 3 6.83 67.12 72.61
N ALA A 4 8.03 66.61 72.37
CA ALA A 4 9.43 66.92 72.66
C ALA A 4 10.21 65.70 72.13
N SER A 5 11.50 65.88 71.79
CA SER A 5 12.57 64.86 71.97
C SER A 5 12.45 63.56 71.13
N SER A 6 13.46 62.85 70.65
CA SER A 6 14.92 62.89 70.60
C SER A 6 15.37 61.55 69.99
N HIS A 7 16.69 61.40 69.79
CA HIS A 7 17.46 60.17 69.51
C HIS A 7 17.50 59.80 68.02
N GLY A 8 18.60 59.37 67.43
CA GLY A 8 19.87 58.87 67.96
C GLY A 8 20.40 57.91 66.87
N ALA A 9 21.54 58.24 66.25
CA ALA A 9 22.79 57.48 66.37
C ALA A 9 22.94 56.28 65.40
N LEU A 10 24.07 56.30 64.66
CA LEU A 10 24.95 55.17 64.27
C LEU A 10 24.31 54.05 63.40
N GLY A 11 24.88 53.57 62.30
CA GLY A 11 26.21 53.62 61.72
C GLY A 11 26.40 52.39 60.80
N HIS A 12 27.54 52.34 60.10
CA HIS A 12 28.15 51.18 59.40
C HIS A 12 27.49 50.79 58.05
N ALA A 13 28.11 50.93 56.88
CA ALA A 13 29.39 50.43 56.36
C ALA A 13 29.43 48.91 56.09
N ALA A 14 29.40 48.52 54.81
CA ALA A 14 30.08 47.37 54.17
C ALA A 14 29.57 47.25 52.72
N ILE A 15 30.34 47.67 51.72
CA ILE A 15 31.37 46.92 50.97
C ILE A 15 30.76 45.89 49.99
N PRO A 16 31.05 46.04 48.68
CA PRO A 16 30.44 45.27 47.61
C PRO A 16 31.38 44.19 47.04
N VAL A 17 30.83 43.43 46.08
CA VAL A 17 31.54 42.71 45.00
C VAL A 17 32.45 41.55 45.43
N LEU A 18 31.88 40.35 45.50
CA LEU A 18 32.60 39.10 45.21
C LEU A 18 31.60 37.97 44.89
N CYS A 19 30.91 38.09 43.75
CA CYS A 19 30.00 37.03 43.25
C CYS A 19 29.97 36.98 41.71
N GLY A 20 31.11 37.24 41.06
CA GLY A 20 31.20 37.37 39.59
C GLY A 20 31.78 36.18 38.84
N LEU A 21 32.10 35.05 39.49
CA LEU A 21 32.86 33.97 38.86
C LEU A 21 32.28 32.55 39.01
N LEU A 22 31.07 32.39 39.56
CA LEU A 22 30.43 31.06 39.68
C LEU A 22 29.31 30.78 38.66
N LEU A 23 28.96 31.75 37.80
CA LEU A 23 27.82 31.64 36.87
C LEU A 23 28.18 31.19 35.45
N MET A 24 29.47 31.07 35.10
CA MET A 24 29.91 30.62 33.78
C MET A 24 30.13 29.10 33.66
N ALA A 25 30.01 28.34 34.75
CA ALA A 25 30.17 26.88 34.74
C ALA A 25 28.83 26.11 34.59
N LEU A 26 27.68 26.78 34.70
CA LEU A 26 26.35 26.17 34.58
C LEU A 26 25.73 26.29 33.17
N ALA A 27 26.33 27.08 32.28
CA ALA A 27 25.86 27.24 30.90
C ALA A 27 26.48 26.24 29.90
N ALA A 28 27.53 25.50 30.29
CA ALA A 28 28.20 24.52 29.44
C ALA A 28 27.72 23.07 29.64
N GLY A 29 26.79 22.82 30.58
CA GLY A 29 26.30 21.48 30.92
C GLY A 29 24.99 21.06 30.22
N ALA A 30 24.34 21.95 29.47
CA ALA A 30 23.02 21.69 28.88
C ALA A 30 23.05 21.19 27.41
N PHE A 31 24.23 21.06 26.79
CA PHE A 31 24.36 20.66 25.39
C PHE A 31 24.93 19.24 25.17
N LEU A 32 25.12 18.45 26.23
CA LEU A 32 25.65 17.07 26.15
C LEU A 32 24.71 16.01 26.74
N LEU A 33 23.40 16.31 26.77
CA LEU A 33 22.33 15.32 26.88
C LEU A 33 21.46 15.33 25.60
N GLY A 34 22.09 15.55 24.45
CA GLY A 34 21.56 15.13 23.15
C GLY A 34 21.60 13.60 23.07
N GLY A 35 20.84 12.94 23.93
CA GLY A 35 20.40 11.58 23.64
C GLY A 35 19.73 11.62 22.28
N CYS A 36 20.00 10.60 21.47
CA CYS A 36 19.32 10.31 20.22
C CYS A 36 17.80 10.38 20.44
N GLY A 37 17.23 11.58 20.30
CA GLY A 37 15.80 11.75 20.21
C GLY A 37 15.45 11.28 18.82
N GLU A 38 15.10 10.00 18.68
CA GLU A 38 14.37 9.52 17.51
C GLU A 38 13.29 10.56 17.23
N LYS A 39 13.35 11.18 16.05
CA LYS A 39 12.34 12.15 15.63
C LYS A 39 11.05 11.36 15.50
N LYS A 40 10.24 11.37 16.55
CA LYS A 40 8.98 10.63 16.59
C LYS A 40 8.10 11.15 15.46
N VAL A 41 7.79 10.27 14.51
CA VAL A 41 6.90 10.58 13.39
C VAL A 41 5.51 10.87 13.93
N SER A 42 4.91 11.98 13.49
CA SER A 42 3.50 12.26 13.74
C SER A 42 2.66 11.29 12.94
N LEU A 43 1.72 10.58 13.60
CA LEU A 43 0.83 9.61 12.96
C LEU A 43 -0.55 10.19 12.65
N GLU A 44 -0.68 11.52 12.68
CA GLU A 44 -1.91 12.21 12.30
C GLU A 44 -2.18 12.02 10.80
N TYR A 45 -3.42 11.79 10.42
CA TYR A 45 -3.86 11.62 9.03
C TYR A 45 -5.19 12.35 8.80
N GLU A 46 -5.50 12.68 7.55
CA GLU A 46 -6.80 13.26 7.20
C GLU A 46 -7.83 12.12 7.01
N PRO A 47 -9.01 12.19 7.65
CA PRO A 47 -10.01 11.13 7.57
C PRO A 47 -10.84 11.22 6.28
N ARG A 48 -10.17 11.09 5.13
CA ARG A 48 -10.76 11.25 3.79
C ARG A 48 -10.89 9.93 3.06
N SER A 49 -12.02 9.75 2.36
CA SER A 49 -12.32 8.55 1.57
C SER A 49 -11.56 8.47 0.24
N ASP A 50 -11.00 9.58 -0.23
CA ASP A 50 -10.25 9.69 -1.49
C ASP A 50 -8.73 9.73 -1.29
N GLN A 51 -8.25 9.70 -0.04
CA GLN A 51 -6.83 9.66 0.28
C GLN A 51 -6.45 8.26 0.76
N ALA A 52 -5.53 7.62 0.02
CA ALA A 52 -4.96 6.34 0.44
C ALA A 52 -3.96 6.58 1.57
N LEU A 53 -4.29 6.11 2.77
CA LEU A 53 -3.49 6.21 3.99
C LEU A 53 -2.38 5.15 4.04
N VAL A 54 -2.69 3.90 3.71
CA VAL A 54 -1.71 2.82 3.59
C VAL A 54 -1.96 2.08 2.29
N THR A 55 -0.91 1.86 1.49
CA THR A 55 -0.97 1.00 0.31
C THR A 55 0.15 -0.02 0.35
N VAL A 56 -0.20 -1.30 0.21
CA VAL A 56 0.74 -2.40 0.00
C VAL A 56 0.56 -2.91 -1.42
N SER A 57 1.65 -2.99 -2.16
CA SER A 57 1.65 -3.44 -3.56
C SER A 57 2.85 -4.33 -3.84
N ARG A 58 2.77 -5.06 -4.95
CA ARG A 58 3.87 -5.85 -5.50
C ARG A 58 3.98 -5.60 -7.00
N GLY A 59 5.16 -5.80 -7.54
CA GLY A 59 5.40 -5.65 -8.97
C GLY A 59 6.77 -6.12 -9.39
N GLY A 60 7.24 -5.63 -10.53
CA GLY A 60 8.49 -6.07 -11.13
C GLY A 60 8.33 -7.38 -11.89
N GLY A 61 9.44 -8.06 -12.13
CA GLY A 61 9.48 -9.24 -12.99
C GLY A 61 9.23 -8.94 -14.46
N LEU A 62 9.50 -9.94 -15.29
CA LEU A 62 9.00 -9.95 -16.66
C LEU A 62 7.46 -9.88 -16.62
N PRO A 63 6.83 -9.05 -17.46
CA PRO A 63 5.38 -8.91 -17.45
C PRO A 63 4.73 -10.26 -17.74
N PHE A 64 3.95 -10.77 -16.80
CA PHE A 64 3.08 -11.90 -17.06
C PHE A 64 1.79 -11.35 -17.68
N PRO A 65 1.26 -11.95 -18.75
CA PRO A 65 0.11 -11.38 -19.44
C PRO A 65 -1.22 -11.44 -18.67
N GLY A 66 -1.21 -11.92 -17.43
CA GLY A 66 -2.31 -11.81 -16.46
C GLY A 66 -1.92 -11.03 -15.21
N ASP A 67 -0.94 -10.13 -15.32
CA ASP A 67 -0.52 -9.24 -14.24
C ASP A 67 -1.64 -8.27 -13.88
N ASP A 68 -2.05 -8.36 -12.63
CA ASP A 68 -2.99 -7.46 -11.98
C ASP A 68 -2.19 -6.57 -11.02
N LEU A 69 -2.16 -5.27 -11.30
CA LEU A 69 -1.46 -4.27 -10.51
C LEU A 69 -2.26 -3.80 -9.30
N ALA A 70 -3.47 -4.35 -9.09
CA ALA A 70 -4.28 -4.02 -7.94
C ALA A 70 -3.47 -4.20 -6.64
N PRO A 71 -3.64 -3.28 -5.68
CA PRO A 71 -2.92 -3.34 -4.41
C PRO A 71 -3.30 -4.62 -3.66
N LEU A 72 -2.32 -5.18 -2.94
CA LEU A 72 -2.58 -6.26 -2.00
C LEU A 72 -3.43 -5.78 -0.83
N PHE A 73 -3.22 -4.53 -0.43
CA PHE A 73 -3.99 -3.85 0.60
C PHE A 73 -3.97 -2.35 0.33
N ARG A 74 -5.12 -1.69 0.48
CA ARG A 74 -5.24 -0.22 0.45
C ARG A 74 -6.24 0.22 1.52
N LEU A 75 -5.77 0.98 2.48
CA LEU A 75 -6.58 1.63 3.51
C LEU A 75 -6.72 3.12 3.16
N PHE A 76 -7.93 3.64 3.24
CA PHE A 76 -8.22 5.06 3.07
C PHE A 76 -8.31 5.76 4.44
N GLY A 77 -8.13 7.07 4.45
CA GLY A 77 -8.14 7.85 5.69
C GLY A 77 -9.48 7.76 6.44
N ASP A 78 -10.60 7.56 5.75
CA ASP A 78 -11.89 7.36 6.40
C ASP A 78 -12.07 5.98 7.05
N GLY A 79 -11.11 5.06 6.94
CA GLY A 79 -11.18 3.69 7.47
C GLY A 79 -11.68 2.65 6.46
N THR A 80 -12.18 3.06 5.30
CA THR A 80 -12.50 2.12 4.22
C THR A 80 -11.24 1.42 3.75
N PHE A 81 -11.30 0.12 3.46
CA PHE A 81 -10.17 -0.60 2.86
C PHE A 81 -10.58 -1.47 1.68
N LEU A 82 -9.59 -1.76 0.84
CA LEU A 82 -9.58 -2.82 -0.15
C LEU A 82 -8.46 -3.80 0.18
N ALA A 83 -8.74 -5.10 0.14
CA ALA A 83 -7.75 -6.13 0.39
C ALA A 83 -7.87 -7.24 -0.67
N LEU A 84 -6.73 -7.79 -1.09
CA LEU A 84 -6.69 -8.92 -2.00
C LEU A 84 -6.78 -10.22 -1.20
N GLU A 85 -7.84 -10.98 -1.41
CA GLU A 85 -8.03 -12.31 -0.83
C GLU A 85 -7.82 -13.39 -1.87
N GLU A 86 -7.08 -14.44 -1.51
CA GLU A 86 -6.94 -15.64 -2.34
C GLU A 86 -8.26 -16.42 -2.35
N GLN A 87 -8.78 -16.71 -3.55
CA GLN A 87 -10.00 -17.49 -3.73
C GLN A 87 -9.81 -18.49 -4.87
N GLY A 88 -9.80 -19.78 -4.53
CA GLY A 88 -9.60 -20.86 -5.50
C GLY A 88 -8.25 -20.73 -6.23
N CYS A 89 -8.27 -20.62 -7.55
CA CYS A 89 -7.04 -20.47 -8.35
C CYS A 89 -6.57 -19.02 -8.56
N GLY A 90 -7.34 -18.03 -8.11
CA GLY A 90 -7.05 -16.62 -8.32
C GLY A 90 -7.27 -15.77 -7.07
N ASN A 91 -7.50 -14.48 -7.29
CA ASN A 91 -7.68 -13.50 -6.23
C ASN A 91 -8.98 -12.72 -6.43
N MET A 92 -9.57 -12.27 -5.34
CA MET A 92 -10.70 -11.34 -5.34
C MET A 92 -10.35 -10.14 -4.46
N LEU A 93 -10.66 -8.93 -4.92
CA LEU A 93 -10.65 -7.79 -4.02
C LEU A 93 -11.90 -7.83 -3.16
N VAL A 94 -11.70 -7.65 -1.86
CA VAL A 94 -12.77 -7.42 -0.89
C VAL A 94 -12.68 -5.99 -0.37
N ARG A 95 -13.80 -5.51 0.13
CA ARG A 95 -13.94 -4.22 0.80
C ARG A 95 -14.48 -4.40 2.21
N GLY A 96 -14.05 -3.52 3.10
CA GLY A 96 -14.59 -3.42 4.44
C GLY A 96 -14.27 -2.06 5.05
N HIS A 97 -14.39 -1.98 6.36
CA HIS A 97 -14.13 -0.76 7.11
C HIS A 97 -13.43 -1.09 8.43
N LEU A 98 -12.38 -0.34 8.75
CA LEU A 98 -11.74 -0.34 10.06
C LEU A 98 -12.26 0.84 10.86
N GLU A 99 -12.54 0.62 12.14
CA GLU A 99 -12.84 1.71 13.05
C GLU A 99 -11.59 2.58 13.25
N GLN A 100 -11.79 3.86 13.60
CA GLN A 100 -10.68 4.80 13.79
C GLN A 100 -9.61 4.26 14.77
N ALA A 101 -10.02 3.59 15.84
CA ALA A 101 -9.10 3.00 16.81
C ALA A 101 -8.22 1.90 16.22
N ASP A 102 -8.75 1.13 15.26
CA ASP A 102 -8.02 0.09 14.54
C ASP A 102 -7.04 0.69 13.53
N VAL A 103 -7.45 1.77 12.84
CA VAL A 103 -6.55 2.54 11.96
C VAL A 103 -5.37 3.09 12.75
N GLU A 104 -5.63 3.73 13.89
CA GLU A 104 -4.61 4.27 14.78
C GLU A 104 -3.71 3.17 15.37
N ASP A 105 -4.26 2.00 15.69
CA ASP A 105 -3.47 0.86 16.16
C ASP A 105 -2.56 0.29 15.07
N LEU A 106 -3.07 0.12 13.85
CA LEU A 106 -2.29 -0.29 12.69
C LEU A 106 -1.10 0.66 12.45
N LEU A 107 -1.35 1.97 12.39
CA LEU A 107 -0.29 2.98 12.19
C LEU A 107 0.76 2.94 13.30
N ARG A 108 0.33 2.82 14.58
CA ARG A 108 1.25 2.70 15.72
C ARG A 108 2.12 1.45 15.61
N ARG A 109 1.56 0.33 15.15
CA ARG A 109 2.31 -0.92 14.98
C ARG A 109 3.29 -0.86 13.81
N VAL A 110 2.89 -0.28 12.68
CA VAL A 110 3.77 -0.03 11.53
C VAL A 110 4.95 0.87 11.95
N ALA A 111 4.67 1.95 12.69
CA ALA A 111 5.71 2.80 13.25
C ALA A 111 6.62 2.04 14.23
N GLY A 112 6.02 1.24 15.13
CA GLY A 112 6.75 0.41 16.09
C GLY A 112 7.61 -0.70 15.46
N ALA A 113 7.32 -1.09 14.21
CA ALA A 113 8.15 -2.00 13.42
C ALA A 113 9.40 -1.33 12.82
N GLY A 114 9.56 -0.01 13.00
CA GLY A 114 10.69 0.77 12.47
C GLY A 114 10.53 1.16 10.99
N PHE A 115 9.32 1.08 10.44
CA PHE A 115 9.06 1.36 9.01
C PHE A 115 9.55 2.75 8.57
N PHE A 116 9.37 3.76 9.41
CA PHE A 116 9.72 5.14 9.07
C PHE A 116 11.23 5.43 9.11
N ASP A 117 12.03 4.54 9.69
CA ASP A 117 13.49 4.67 9.75
C ASP A 117 14.19 4.00 8.56
N LEU A 118 13.43 3.31 7.70
CA LEU A 118 13.94 2.64 6.51
C LEU A 118 14.35 3.66 5.42
N GLU A 119 15.23 3.25 4.52
CA GLU A 119 15.48 3.94 3.25
C GLU A 119 14.28 3.75 2.30
N ASP A 120 14.16 4.62 1.29
CA ASP A 120 13.02 4.56 0.37
C ASP A 120 13.10 3.36 -0.60
N GLU A 121 14.30 2.85 -0.87
CA GLU A 121 14.50 1.74 -1.81
C GLU A 121 15.68 0.84 -1.43
N TYR A 122 15.45 -0.47 -1.51
CA TYR A 122 16.46 -1.52 -1.32
C TYR A 122 16.52 -2.43 -2.54
N ALA A 123 17.54 -2.24 -3.38
CA ALA A 123 17.73 -2.97 -4.64
C ALA A 123 19.13 -3.59 -4.74
N ASP A 124 19.25 -4.63 -5.57
CA ASP A 124 20.55 -5.10 -6.08
C ASP A 124 20.70 -4.59 -7.52
N PRO A 125 21.65 -3.69 -7.80
CA PRO A 125 21.83 -3.13 -9.14
C PRO A 125 22.23 -4.17 -10.20
N ASP A 126 22.71 -5.35 -9.79
CA ASP A 126 23.12 -6.42 -10.70
C ASP A 126 21.95 -7.31 -11.16
N VAL A 127 20.73 -7.10 -10.64
CA VAL A 127 19.53 -7.87 -10.99
C VAL A 127 18.48 -6.99 -11.66
N TYR A 128 18.21 -7.25 -12.94
CA TYR A 128 17.37 -6.39 -13.79
C TYR A 128 15.86 -6.74 -13.78
N ASP A 129 15.50 -8.00 -13.52
CA ASP A 129 14.14 -8.54 -13.62
C ASP A 129 13.57 -9.04 -12.28
N ALA A 130 14.08 -8.51 -11.17
CA ALA A 130 13.57 -8.87 -9.86
C ALA A 130 12.11 -8.42 -9.67
N THR A 131 11.41 -9.10 -8.79
CA THR A 131 10.12 -8.65 -8.24
C THR A 131 10.37 -7.76 -7.03
N TYR A 132 9.42 -6.89 -6.70
CA TYR A 132 9.47 -6.05 -5.52
C TYR A 132 8.16 -6.09 -4.74
N ARG A 133 8.26 -5.72 -3.47
CA ARG A 133 7.15 -5.35 -2.60
C ARG A 133 7.31 -3.88 -2.22
N MET A 134 6.21 -3.19 -2.00
CA MET A 134 6.22 -1.78 -1.63
C MET A 134 5.12 -1.50 -0.62
N ILE A 135 5.46 -0.71 0.40
CA ILE A 135 4.52 -0.12 1.34
C ILE A 135 4.62 1.40 1.16
N ALA A 136 3.48 2.06 1.05
CA ALA A 136 3.37 3.52 1.10
C ALA A 136 2.42 3.90 2.24
N VAL A 137 2.81 4.90 3.03
CA VAL A 137 2.00 5.47 4.11
C VAL A 137 1.97 6.99 3.93
N ASP A 138 0.76 7.56 3.86
CA ASP A 138 0.54 9.00 3.66
C ASP A 138 -0.14 9.59 4.91
N LEU A 139 0.58 10.47 5.62
CA LEU A 139 0.17 11.11 6.86
C LEU A 139 0.09 12.63 6.65
N ALA A 140 -0.61 13.33 7.54
CA ALA A 140 -0.88 14.77 7.39
C ALA A 140 0.40 15.63 7.26
N GLU A 141 1.49 15.23 7.92
CA GLU A 141 2.76 15.96 7.91
C GLU A 141 3.90 15.27 7.14
N THR A 142 3.70 14.02 6.71
CA THR A 142 4.74 13.24 6.05
C THR A 142 4.16 12.12 5.21
N ASP A 143 4.78 11.85 4.08
CA ASP A 143 4.63 10.59 3.36
C ASP A 143 5.88 9.73 3.55
N LYS A 144 5.72 8.41 3.46
CA LYS A 144 6.82 7.44 3.44
C LYS A 144 6.49 6.31 2.48
N SER A 145 7.35 6.07 1.50
CA SER A 145 7.28 4.92 0.63
C SER A 145 8.58 4.14 0.68
N VAL A 146 8.47 2.83 0.92
CA VAL A 146 9.62 1.92 0.95
C VAL A 146 9.38 0.81 -0.05
N LYS A 147 10.31 0.64 -0.98
CA LYS A 147 10.32 -0.41 -1.99
C LYS A 147 11.47 -1.38 -1.72
N VAL A 148 11.15 -2.65 -1.53
CA VAL A 148 12.15 -3.71 -1.34
C VAL A 148 12.05 -4.69 -2.49
N TRP A 149 13.12 -4.78 -3.27
CA TRP A 149 13.28 -5.81 -4.29
C TRP A 149 13.59 -7.14 -3.60
N MET A 150 13.08 -8.26 -4.13
CA MET A 150 13.27 -9.61 -3.54
C MET A 150 14.73 -10.12 -3.58
N THR A 151 15.67 -9.26 -3.99
CA THR A 151 17.11 -9.46 -3.91
C THR A 151 17.72 -8.99 -2.58
N ARG A 152 16.94 -8.30 -1.75
CA ARG A 152 17.36 -7.77 -0.46
C ARG A 152 16.48 -8.33 0.67
N ASP A 153 17.11 -8.55 1.81
CA ASP A 153 16.45 -8.88 3.07
C ASP A 153 16.44 -7.63 3.96
N VAL A 154 15.24 -7.18 4.36
CA VAL A 154 15.03 -5.99 5.17
C VAL A 154 14.03 -6.35 6.27
N PRO A 155 14.47 -6.92 7.40
CA PRO A 155 13.58 -7.51 8.40
C PRO A 155 12.52 -6.57 8.97
N ALA A 156 12.83 -5.28 9.13
CA ALA A 156 11.87 -4.28 9.59
C ALA A 156 10.78 -3.99 8.54
N PHE A 157 11.12 -4.03 7.24
CA PHE A 157 10.14 -3.97 6.17
C PHE A 157 9.24 -5.21 6.19
N ASP A 158 9.82 -6.41 6.31
CA ASP A 158 9.06 -7.66 6.36
C ASP A 158 8.11 -7.69 7.55
N ALA A 159 8.56 -7.24 8.72
CA ALA A 159 7.71 -7.10 9.90
C ALA A 159 6.52 -6.16 9.66
N ALA A 160 6.74 -5.00 9.03
CA ALA A 160 5.65 -4.08 8.69
C ALA A 160 4.71 -4.66 7.61
N TYR A 161 5.27 -5.30 6.58
CA TYR A 161 4.54 -5.93 5.49
C TYR A 161 3.59 -7.02 5.99
N ASP A 162 4.13 -7.99 6.76
CA ASP A 162 3.36 -9.10 7.32
C ASP A 162 2.31 -8.58 8.30
N LEU A 163 2.64 -7.55 9.08
CA LEU A 163 1.71 -6.94 10.03
C LEU A 163 0.50 -6.31 9.34
N ILE A 164 0.70 -5.60 8.22
CA ILE A 164 -0.39 -4.98 7.47
C ILE A 164 -1.27 -6.06 6.85
N LEU A 165 -0.68 -7.06 6.17
CA LEU A 165 -1.43 -8.10 5.48
C LEU A 165 -2.14 -9.08 6.42
N ALA A 166 -1.63 -9.27 7.64
CA ALA A 166 -2.26 -10.11 8.66
C ALA A 166 -3.15 -9.30 9.64
N TYR A 167 -3.35 -8.01 9.41
CA TYR A 167 -4.16 -7.18 10.31
C TYR A 167 -5.62 -7.67 10.32
N PRO A 168 -6.29 -7.77 11.49
CA PRO A 168 -7.66 -8.25 11.56
C PRO A 168 -8.62 -7.24 10.89
N LEU A 169 -9.18 -7.62 9.74
CA LEU A 169 -10.01 -6.74 8.90
C LEU A 169 -11.51 -6.73 9.24
N GLY A 170 -11.95 -7.60 10.15
CA GLY A 170 -13.37 -7.69 10.53
C GLY A 170 -14.25 -8.27 9.41
N GLU A 171 -15.47 -7.76 9.27
CA GLU A 171 -16.40 -8.19 8.22
C GLU A 171 -15.99 -7.60 6.87
N THR A 172 -15.89 -8.47 5.86
CA THR A 172 -15.59 -8.09 4.47
C THR A 172 -16.75 -8.42 3.55
N SER A 173 -16.80 -7.74 2.42
CA SER A 173 -17.71 -8.03 1.30
C SER A 173 -16.96 -7.94 -0.02
N GLU A 174 -17.44 -8.63 -1.04
CA GLU A 174 -16.83 -8.55 -2.37
C GLU A 174 -16.79 -7.11 -2.89
N TYR A 175 -15.64 -6.71 -3.44
CA TYR A 175 -15.50 -5.43 -4.13
C TYR A 175 -15.82 -5.59 -5.62
N VAL A 176 -16.92 -4.96 -6.04
CA VAL A 176 -17.26 -4.81 -7.45
C VAL A 176 -16.83 -3.40 -7.90
N PRO A 177 -15.79 -3.28 -8.75
CA PRO A 177 -15.37 -1.97 -9.27
C PRO A 177 -16.42 -1.42 -10.24
N GLU A 178 -16.37 -0.13 -10.57
CA GLU A 178 -17.21 0.40 -11.66
C GLU A 178 -16.85 -0.23 -13.00
N ARG A 179 -15.55 -0.47 -13.22
CA ARG A 179 -15.00 -1.13 -14.41
C ARG A 179 -13.89 -2.08 -14.01
N GLY A 180 -13.84 -3.21 -14.68
CA GLY A 180 -12.67 -4.11 -14.68
C GLY A 180 -12.14 -4.31 -16.09
N TYR A 181 -11.12 -5.14 -16.23
CA TYR A 181 -10.44 -5.30 -17.51
C TYR A 181 -10.19 -6.77 -17.84
N LEU A 182 -10.12 -7.05 -19.13
CA LEU A 182 -9.67 -8.32 -19.68
C LEU A 182 -8.33 -8.12 -20.36
N VAL A 183 -7.32 -8.88 -19.95
CA VAL A 183 -6.10 -9.04 -20.75
C VAL A 183 -6.22 -10.35 -21.52
N VAL A 184 -5.90 -10.31 -22.82
CA VAL A 184 -6.09 -11.46 -23.71
C VAL A 184 -4.75 -11.86 -24.30
N VAL A 185 -4.47 -13.17 -24.30
CA VAL A 185 -3.29 -13.77 -24.92
C VAL A 185 -3.72 -14.80 -25.92
N ARG A 186 -2.97 -14.91 -27.02
CA ARG A 186 -3.11 -16.00 -27.96
C ARG A 186 -2.00 -17.02 -27.74
N TYR A 187 -2.39 -18.26 -27.46
CA TYR A 187 -1.49 -19.41 -27.45
C TYR A 187 -1.75 -20.32 -28.65
N PRO A 188 -0.71 -21.00 -29.17
CA PRO A 188 -0.86 -22.14 -30.05
C PRO A 188 -1.78 -23.22 -29.43
N LEU A 189 -2.49 -24.00 -30.28
CA LEU A 189 -3.39 -25.06 -29.81
C LEU A 189 -2.70 -26.12 -28.95
N ASP A 190 -1.44 -26.43 -29.23
CA ASP A 190 -0.62 -27.39 -28.50
C ASP A 190 -0.19 -26.91 -27.11
N GLU A 191 -0.22 -25.60 -26.84
CA GLU A 191 0.12 -25.03 -25.54
C GLU A 191 -1.11 -24.81 -24.62
N GLY A 192 -2.28 -24.54 -25.21
CA GLY A 192 -3.51 -24.19 -24.47
C GLY A 192 -4.70 -25.12 -24.68
N GLY A 193 -4.63 -26.05 -25.64
CA GLY A 193 -5.79 -26.81 -26.14
C GLY A 193 -6.29 -27.91 -25.21
N ASP A 194 -5.47 -28.37 -24.27
CA ASP A 194 -5.78 -29.41 -23.29
C ASP A 194 -6.38 -28.84 -21.98
N ARG A 195 -6.41 -27.51 -21.85
CA ARG A 195 -7.05 -26.83 -20.71
C ARG A 195 -8.56 -26.90 -20.83
N GLN A 196 -9.26 -26.81 -19.70
CA GLN A 196 -10.72 -26.73 -19.68
C GLN A 196 -11.17 -25.49 -20.45
N GLN A 197 -11.87 -25.72 -21.57
CA GLN A 197 -12.37 -24.65 -22.42
C GLN A 197 -13.68 -24.11 -21.84
N LEU A 198 -13.87 -22.80 -21.93
CA LEU A 198 -15.14 -22.17 -21.59
C LEU A 198 -16.20 -22.63 -22.59
N ASP A 199 -17.31 -23.15 -22.08
CA ASP A 199 -18.44 -23.58 -22.91
C ASP A 199 -19.10 -22.37 -23.60
N PRO A 200 -19.14 -22.30 -24.95
CA PRO A 200 -19.82 -21.24 -25.68
C PRO A 200 -21.31 -21.11 -25.39
N GLY A 201 -21.94 -22.15 -24.84
CA GLY A 201 -23.34 -22.13 -24.40
C GLY A 201 -23.55 -21.62 -22.97
N SER A 202 -22.49 -21.34 -22.21
CA SER A 202 -22.59 -20.89 -20.82
C SER A 202 -22.99 -19.41 -20.71
N GLU A 203 -23.66 -19.06 -19.61
CA GLU A 203 -24.00 -17.66 -19.29
C GLU A 203 -22.74 -16.79 -19.18
N VAL A 204 -21.64 -17.37 -18.66
CA VAL A 204 -20.35 -16.70 -18.48
C VAL A 204 -19.74 -16.33 -19.83
N TYR A 205 -19.84 -17.20 -20.84
CA TYR A 205 -19.38 -16.88 -22.19
C TYR A 205 -20.11 -15.66 -22.78
N GLY A 206 -21.40 -15.50 -22.45
CA GLY A 206 -22.20 -14.35 -22.87
C GLY A 206 -21.76 -13.00 -22.26
N LEU A 207 -20.90 -13.00 -21.25
CA LEU A 207 -20.34 -11.79 -20.63
C LEU A 207 -19.08 -11.29 -21.34
N LEU A 208 -18.48 -12.10 -22.22
CA LEU A 208 -17.27 -11.76 -22.94
C LEU A 208 -17.59 -10.84 -24.14
N PRO A 209 -16.67 -9.92 -24.48
CA PRO A 209 -16.69 -9.23 -25.77
C PRO A 209 -16.70 -10.23 -26.94
N ASP A 210 -17.15 -9.76 -28.11
CA ASP A 210 -17.12 -10.61 -29.30
C ASP A 210 -15.70 -11.09 -29.66
N ALA A 211 -15.64 -12.20 -30.39
CA ALA A 211 -14.37 -12.82 -30.78
C ALA A 211 -13.47 -11.85 -31.55
N ALA A 212 -14.01 -10.97 -32.39
CA ALA A 212 -13.22 -10.02 -33.15
C ALA A 212 -12.50 -9.01 -32.23
N THR A 213 -13.17 -8.58 -31.15
CA THR A 213 -12.63 -7.68 -30.14
C THR A 213 -11.54 -8.35 -29.32
N LEU A 214 -11.76 -9.59 -28.86
CA LEU A 214 -10.76 -10.36 -28.12
C LEU A 214 -9.52 -10.65 -28.96
N ASN A 215 -9.69 -11.01 -30.25
CA ASN A 215 -8.57 -11.22 -31.17
C ASN A 215 -7.76 -9.94 -31.37
N ARG A 216 -8.41 -8.80 -31.62
CA ARG A 216 -7.72 -7.50 -31.74
C ARG A 216 -6.94 -7.14 -30.47
N ALA A 217 -7.54 -7.36 -29.30
CA ALA A 217 -6.90 -7.09 -28.03
C ALA A 217 -5.65 -7.95 -27.82
N ALA A 218 -5.71 -9.24 -28.16
CA ALA A 218 -4.58 -10.14 -28.10
C ALA A 218 -3.44 -9.71 -29.05
N ASP A 219 -3.76 -9.34 -30.28
CA ASP A 219 -2.78 -8.96 -31.30
C ASP A 219 -2.14 -7.58 -30.99
N ALA A 220 -2.90 -6.67 -30.38
CA ALA A 220 -2.43 -5.33 -30.01
C ALA A 220 -1.83 -5.26 -28.60
N HIS A 221 -1.90 -6.34 -27.82
CA HIS A 221 -1.53 -6.39 -26.40
C HIS A 221 -2.25 -5.33 -25.54
N THR A 222 -3.50 -5.01 -25.86
CA THR A 222 -4.30 -4.01 -25.13
C THR A 222 -5.34 -4.66 -24.22
N ALA A 223 -5.64 -4.04 -23.09
CA ALA A 223 -6.73 -4.48 -22.22
C ALA A 223 -8.11 -4.08 -22.79
N VAL A 224 -9.12 -4.93 -22.56
CA VAL A 224 -10.52 -4.62 -22.89
C VAL A 224 -11.26 -4.30 -21.61
N ALA A 225 -11.80 -3.09 -21.50
CA ALA A 225 -12.59 -2.72 -20.34
C ALA A 225 -13.99 -3.34 -20.37
N LEU A 226 -14.52 -3.67 -19.19
CA LEU A 226 -15.86 -4.19 -18.97
C LEU A 226 -16.56 -3.43 -17.85
N GLU A 227 -17.88 -3.45 -17.89
CA GLU A 227 -18.71 -3.06 -16.76
C GLU A 227 -18.42 -3.94 -15.55
N GLY A 228 -18.37 -3.32 -14.36
CA GLY A 228 -18.02 -3.96 -13.11
C GLY A 228 -18.73 -5.26 -12.79
N ALA A 229 -20.05 -5.29 -12.99
CA ALA A 229 -20.86 -6.47 -12.70
C ALA A 229 -20.52 -7.66 -13.62
N ALA A 230 -20.25 -7.40 -14.90
CA ALA A 230 -19.81 -8.45 -15.83
C ALA A 230 -18.41 -8.94 -15.48
N PHE A 231 -17.50 -8.02 -15.14
CA PHE A 231 -16.16 -8.35 -14.66
C PHE A 231 -16.19 -9.24 -13.40
N ALA A 232 -16.97 -8.87 -12.37
CA ALA A 232 -17.06 -9.61 -11.12
C ALA A 232 -17.53 -11.05 -11.36
N ARG A 233 -18.53 -11.26 -12.21
CA ARG A 233 -19.03 -12.58 -12.59
C ARG A 233 -17.99 -13.42 -13.35
N LEU A 234 -17.21 -12.80 -14.24
CA LEU A 234 -16.10 -13.47 -14.91
C LEU A 234 -14.99 -13.85 -13.92
N LYS A 235 -14.71 -12.98 -12.94
CA LYS A 235 -13.70 -13.22 -11.91
C LYS A 235 -14.09 -14.34 -10.95
N GLU A 236 -15.35 -14.35 -10.51
CA GLU A 236 -15.94 -15.43 -9.69
C GLU A 236 -15.80 -16.78 -10.42
N TYR A 237 -16.14 -16.82 -11.71
CA TYR A 237 -16.01 -18.03 -12.51
C TYR A 237 -14.56 -18.46 -12.73
N GLU A 238 -13.64 -17.53 -13.02
CA GLU A 238 -12.19 -17.82 -13.12
C GLU A 238 -11.70 -18.48 -11.82
N ASN A 239 -11.99 -17.87 -10.68
CA ASN A 239 -11.54 -18.34 -9.37
C ASN A 239 -12.09 -19.74 -9.04
N SER A 240 -13.24 -20.14 -9.59
CA SER A 240 -13.79 -21.48 -9.41
C SER A 240 -13.14 -22.56 -10.29
N GLN A 241 -12.26 -22.20 -11.22
CA GLN A 241 -11.55 -23.16 -12.08
C GLN A 241 -10.26 -23.69 -11.42
N GLU A 242 -9.67 -24.73 -12.00
CA GLU A 242 -8.37 -25.26 -11.58
C GLU A 242 -7.18 -24.43 -12.08
N SER A 243 -7.39 -23.54 -13.05
CA SER A 243 -6.35 -22.73 -13.66
C SER A 243 -6.80 -21.30 -13.90
N ARG A 244 -5.88 -20.35 -13.70
CA ARG A 244 -6.08 -18.94 -14.05
C ARG A 244 -6.31 -18.78 -15.55
N GLY A 245 -7.16 -17.80 -15.88
CA GLY A 245 -7.58 -17.47 -17.23
C GLY A 245 -8.76 -18.31 -17.73
N LEU A 246 -9.53 -17.71 -18.63
CA LEU A 246 -10.64 -18.35 -19.35
C LEU A 246 -10.15 -18.76 -20.74
N TYR A 247 -10.19 -20.04 -21.04
CA TYR A 247 -9.64 -20.61 -22.27
C TYR A 247 -10.73 -20.71 -23.34
N LEU A 248 -10.54 -20.01 -24.47
CA LEU A 248 -11.47 -19.96 -25.59
C LEU A 248 -10.81 -20.59 -26.82
N ARG A 249 -11.27 -21.79 -27.19
CA ARG A 249 -10.80 -22.49 -28.38
C ARG A 249 -11.16 -21.71 -29.65
N GLN A 250 -10.17 -21.49 -30.51
CA GLN A 250 -10.31 -20.98 -31.88
C GLN A 250 -10.01 -22.11 -32.87
N ALA A 251 -10.06 -21.81 -34.17
CA ALA A 251 -9.78 -22.79 -35.22
C ALA A 251 -8.34 -23.32 -35.19
N ASP A 252 -7.37 -22.45 -34.93
CA ASP A 252 -5.93 -22.71 -34.98
C ASP A 252 -5.16 -22.21 -33.74
N SER A 253 -5.85 -21.61 -32.77
CA SER A 253 -5.26 -21.09 -31.54
C SER A 253 -6.20 -21.27 -30.33
N VAL A 254 -5.71 -20.88 -29.14
CA VAL A 254 -6.53 -20.66 -27.95
C VAL A 254 -6.34 -19.22 -27.51
N LEU A 255 -7.44 -18.51 -27.25
CA LEU A 255 -7.38 -17.25 -26.52
C LEU A 255 -7.49 -17.54 -25.03
N VAL A 256 -6.59 -16.97 -24.24
CA VAL A 256 -6.67 -17.02 -22.78
C VAL A 256 -6.99 -15.62 -22.30
N VAL A 257 -8.11 -15.49 -21.60
CA VAL A 257 -8.65 -14.22 -21.13
C VAL A 257 -8.48 -14.14 -19.61
N TYR A 258 -7.76 -13.12 -19.14
CA TYR A 258 -7.50 -12.87 -17.71
C TYR A 258 -8.31 -11.66 -17.25
N PRO A 259 -9.35 -11.85 -16.41
CA PRO A 259 -10.01 -10.76 -15.71
C PRO A 259 -9.04 -10.16 -14.68
N VAL A 260 -8.69 -8.89 -14.82
CA VAL A 260 -7.82 -8.14 -13.88
C VAL A 260 -8.47 -6.82 -13.47
N TYR A 261 -8.21 -6.37 -12.24
CA TYR A 261 -8.69 -5.10 -11.72
C TYR A 261 -7.91 -3.92 -12.29
N GLU A 262 -6.57 -4.02 -12.33
CA GLU A 262 -5.69 -2.95 -12.82
C GLU A 262 -4.64 -3.55 -13.77
N PRO A 263 -4.84 -3.55 -15.10
CA PRO A 263 -3.87 -4.15 -16.02
C PRO A 263 -2.60 -3.29 -16.10
N ARG A 264 -1.43 -3.93 -16.19
CA ARG A 264 -0.14 -3.24 -16.38
C ARG A 264 -0.11 -2.32 -17.62
N MET A 265 -0.93 -2.60 -18.63
CA MET A 265 -1.00 -1.88 -19.90
C MET A 265 -2.26 -0.99 -20.02
N ALA A 266 -2.86 -0.56 -18.89
CA ALA A 266 -4.10 0.25 -18.89
C ALA A 266 -3.96 1.59 -19.65
N ASP A 267 -2.73 2.11 -19.78
CA ASP A 267 -2.45 3.42 -20.38
C ASP A 267 -1.65 3.32 -21.68
N THR A 268 -2.27 2.82 -22.74
CA THR A 268 -1.94 3.33 -24.08
C THR A 268 -3.24 3.60 -24.83
N PRO A 269 -3.88 4.77 -24.62
CA PRO A 269 -4.81 5.27 -25.61
C PRO A 269 -4.09 5.32 -26.97
N SER A 270 -4.72 4.73 -27.98
CA SER A 270 -4.31 4.94 -29.38
C SER A 270 -4.74 6.33 -29.87
#